data_AF-A0A6A4XCW5-F1
#
_entry.id   AF-A0A6A4XCW5-F1
#
_cell.length_a   1.000
_cell.length_b   1.000
_cell.length_c   1.000
_cell.angle_alpha   90.00
_cell.angle_beta   90.00
_cell.angle_gamma   90.00
#
_symmetry.space_group_name_H-M   'P 1'
#
loop_
_entity.id
_entity.type
_entity.pdbx_description
1 polymer ?
#
loop_
_entity_poly.entity_id
_entity_poly.type
_entity_poly.pdbx_seq_one_letter_code
_entity_poly.pdbx_strand_id
1 'polypeptide(L)'
;MVKSYYAKTALLWLCEQTPNDDWTTVSQSVIKLLDFLDDAVDTGKLPCYFWSEVNLLRFTSQGDREVMKKALHDIRQNLNSHLAREFCVYKPGLQEMLTQTTTKLTERQVRVCLARWSILVGIANGLPGYLAMTTLPEVGCALAVMVRSQQLTSFDVDRLSEKYTYRRNLQFGMFKTLTVAPADVTLQADMQRSIGPDFVWDAAPLLDLLIEDDLRFLLGDPNAVRAWLRRQHQLPETERPAGLPADLRSPRGLCDLLLNIPLLSRALRESVPDKWHEYRQDSESATRTFREERVEECEVYMKNALDYASMYEDLAFDFHIRLGMDRRAALRTACRYGVELRRLCDDPETVREFERRRRRFPDPWGVLPFLLRRPL
;
A
#
# COMPACT_ATOMS: atom_id res chain seq x y z
N MET A 1 7.17 -18.83 15.42
CA MET A 1 7.03 -17.49 14.78
C MET A 1 5.77 -17.48 13.93
N VAL A 2 4.91 -16.46 14.07
CA VAL A 2 3.66 -16.36 13.32
C VAL A 2 3.97 -16.10 11.84
N LYS A 3 3.47 -16.96 10.95
CA LYS A 3 3.67 -16.83 9.50
C LYS A 3 2.60 -15.89 8.92
N SER A 4 2.96 -15.11 7.90
CA SER A 4 2.02 -14.23 7.19
C SER A 4 0.80 -14.97 6.63
N TYR A 5 0.98 -16.22 6.21
CA TYR A 5 -0.11 -17.07 5.74
C TYR A 5 -1.16 -17.40 6.81
N TYR A 6 -0.75 -17.50 8.09
CA TYR A 6 -1.68 -17.70 9.21
C TYR A 6 -2.54 -16.45 9.41
N ALA A 7 -1.93 -15.27 9.37
CA ALA A 7 -2.65 -14.01 9.47
C ALA A 7 -3.63 -13.80 8.31
N LYS A 8 -3.24 -14.13 7.07
CA LYS A 8 -4.15 -14.11 5.91
C LYS A 8 -5.35 -15.05 6.10
N THR A 9 -5.09 -16.28 6.58
CA THR A 9 -6.16 -17.27 6.80
C THR A 9 -7.13 -16.81 7.90
N ALA A 10 -6.61 -16.30 9.01
CA ALA A 10 -7.40 -15.74 10.09
C ALA A 10 -8.25 -14.54 9.63
N LEU A 11 -7.68 -13.65 8.82
CA LEU A 11 -8.40 -12.50 8.28
C LEU A 11 -9.57 -12.92 7.39
N LEU A 12 -9.37 -13.92 6.52
CA LEU A 12 -10.45 -14.43 5.66
C LEU A 12 -11.62 -14.99 6.49
N TRP A 13 -11.32 -15.80 7.51
CA TRP A 13 -12.35 -16.30 8.44
C TRP A 13 -13.05 -15.17 9.19
N LEU A 14 -12.31 -14.18 9.68
CA LEU A 14 -12.89 -13.03 10.36
C LEU A 14 -13.80 -12.23 9.43
N CYS A 15 -13.41 -12.00 8.17
CA CYS A 15 -14.24 -11.31 7.19
C CYS A 15 -15.56 -12.03 6.91
N GLU A 16 -15.58 -13.37 6.96
CA GLU A 16 -16.80 -14.17 6.79
C GLU A 16 -17.69 -14.15 8.05
N GLN A 17 -17.07 -14.17 9.24
CA GLN A 17 -17.77 -14.33 10.53
C GLN A 17 -18.18 -13.00 11.18
N THR A 18 -17.52 -11.90 10.83
CA THR A 18 -17.71 -10.60 11.47
C THR A 18 -18.62 -9.74 10.61
N PRO A 19 -19.78 -9.28 11.12
CA PRO A 19 -20.65 -8.36 10.42
C PRO A 19 -19.91 -7.10 9.95
N ASN A 20 -20.35 -6.51 8.84
CA ASN A 20 -19.68 -5.33 8.28
C ASN A 20 -19.61 -4.16 9.28
N ASP A 21 -20.67 -3.95 10.06
CA ASP A 21 -20.79 -2.84 11.02
C ASP A 21 -19.83 -2.98 12.22
N ASP A 22 -19.26 -4.17 12.42
CA ASP A 22 -18.31 -4.47 13.49
C ASP A 22 -16.86 -4.14 13.12
N TRP A 23 -16.59 -3.71 11.87
CA TRP A 23 -15.29 -3.25 11.39
C TRP A 23 -15.17 -1.72 11.48
N THR A 24 -14.96 -1.23 12.70
CA THR A 24 -15.03 0.20 13.04
C THR A 24 -13.75 0.99 12.71
N THR A 25 -12.59 0.55 13.19
CA THR A 25 -11.31 1.24 12.99
C THR A 25 -10.19 0.25 12.71
N VAL A 26 -9.17 0.67 11.96
CA VAL A 26 -8.03 -0.19 11.59
C VAL A 26 -7.36 -0.82 12.81
N SER A 27 -7.13 -0.03 13.87
CA SER A 27 -6.51 -0.54 15.10
C SER A 27 -7.38 -1.61 15.76
N GLN A 28 -8.69 -1.42 15.80
CA GLN A 28 -9.63 -2.43 16.33
C GLN A 28 -9.70 -3.66 15.41
N SER A 29 -9.66 -3.49 14.09
CA SER A 29 -9.61 -4.58 13.12
C SER A 29 -8.35 -5.45 13.27
N VAL A 30 -7.19 -4.81 13.47
CA VAL A 30 -5.93 -5.51 13.73
C VAL A 30 -5.97 -6.21 15.08
N ILE A 31 -6.56 -5.58 16.11
CA ILE A 31 -6.77 -6.22 17.42
C ILE A 31 -7.64 -7.48 17.28
N LYS A 32 -8.74 -7.42 16.52
CA LYS A 32 -9.59 -8.61 16.24
C LYS A 32 -8.81 -9.72 15.55
N LEU A 33 -7.97 -9.37 14.58
CA LEU A 33 -7.08 -10.33 13.91
C LEU A 33 -6.08 -10.97 14.89
N LEU A 34 -5.46 -10.17 15.76
CA LEU A 34 -4.53 -10.66 16.77
C LEU A 34 -5.24 -11.55 17.78
N ASP A 35 -6.46 -11.20 18.21
CA ASP A 35 -7.26 -12.01 19.14
C ASP A 35 -7.64 -13.36 18.53
N PHE A 36 -8.09 -13.37 17.27
CA PHE A 36 -8.39 -14.62 16.57
C PHE A 36 -7.16 -15.50 16.41
N LEU A 37 -6.01 -14.91 16.08
CA LEU A 37 -4.75 -15.65 15.97
C LEU A 37 -4.27 -16.19 17.32
N ASP A 38 -4.47 -15.44 18.40
CA ASP A 38 -4.10 -15.86 19.74
C ASP A 38 -4.95 -17.07 20.18
N ASP A 39 -6.26 -17.01 19.96
CA ASP A 39 -7.18 -18.14 20.20
C ASP A 39 -6.84 -19.37 19.34
N ALA A 40 -6.57 -19.16 18.05
CA ALA A 40 -6.17 -20.23 17.15
C ALA A 40 -4.85 -20.90 17.60
N VAL A 41 -3.89 -20.11 18.09
CA VAL A 41 -2.63 -20.63 18.63
C VAL A 41 -2.85 -21.35 19.96
N ASP A 42 -3.68 -20.82 20.85
CA ASP A 42 -4.02 -21.45 22.13
C ASP A 42 -4.65 -22.82 21.94
N THR A 43 -5.70 -22.87 21.12
CA THR A 43 -6.42 -24.10 20.76
C THR A 43 -5.60 -25.02 19.85
N GLY A 44 -4.53 -24.50 19.24
CA GLY A 44 -3.74 -25.22 18.24
C GLY A 44 -4.53 -25.53 16.97
N LYS A 45 -5.58 -24.76 16.68
CA LYS A 45 -6.52 -25.00 15.58
C LYS A 45 -6.68 -23.73 14.74
N LEU A 46 -6.13 -23.77 13.53
CA LEU A 46 -6.40 -22.78 12.49
C LEU A 46 -6.81 -23.50 11.21
N PRO A 47 -8.11 -23.64 10.92
CA PRO A 47 -8.60 -24.26 9.69
C PRO A 47 -8.10 -23.48 8.47
N CYS A 48 -7.59 -24.17 7.46
CA CYS A 48 -7.30 -23.56 6.17
C CYS A 48 -8.61 -23.04 5.56
N TYR A 49 -8.63 -21.80 5.08
CA TYR A 49 -9.84 -21.16 4.59
C TYR A 49 -10.46 -21.90 3.38
N PHE A 50 -9.64 -22.38 2.45
CA PHE A 50 -10.12 -23.09 1.25
C PHE A 50 -10.34 -24.59 1.46
N TRP A 51 -9.82 -25.17 2.56
CA TRP A 51 -9.93 -26.59 2.91
C TRP A 51 -10.05 -26.72 4.43
N SER A 52 -11.26 -26.51 4.94
CA SER A 52 -11.53 -26.38 6.39
C SER A 52 -11.10 -27.60 7.23
N GLU A 53 -10.98 -28.77 6.60
CA GLU A 53 -10.51 -30.01 7.21
C GLU A 53 -9.01 -30.01 7.52
N VAL A 54 -8.25 -29.13 6.85
CA VAL A 54 -6.80 -28.99 7.04
C VAL A 54 -6.51 -27.97 8.13
N ASN A 55 -5.99 -28.42 9.27
CA ASN A 55 -5.49 -27.54 10.32
C ASN A 55 -4.05 -27.08 10.01
N LEU A 56 -3.87 -25.77 9.78
CA LEU A 56 -2.58 -25.14 9.50
C LEU A 56 -1.60 -25.18 10.68
N LEU A 57 -2.10 -25.39 11.90
CA LEU A 57 -1.29 -25.50 13.11
C LEU A 57 -1.01 -26.96 13.52
N ARG A 58 -1.46 -27.96 12.75
CA ARG A 58 -1.34 -29.40 13.06
C ARG A 58 0.07 -29.84 13.45
N PHE A 59 1.10 -29.27 12.82
CA PHE A 59 2.50 -29.64 13.04
C PHE A 59 3.26 -28.63 13.92
N THR A 60 2.54 -27.71 14.56
CA THR A 60 3.16 -26.72 15.46
C THR A 60 3.31 -27.32 16.84
N SER A 61 4.54 -27.41 17.33
CA SER A 61 4.80 -27.93 18.68
C SER A 61 4.23 -26.99 19.75
N GLN A 62 4.04 -27.48 20.98
CA GLN A 62 3.63 -26.63 22.09
C GLN A 62 4.63 -25.49 22.34
N GLY A 63 5.94 -25.78 22.28
CA GLY A 63 6.97 -24.75 22.40
C GLY A 63 6.88 -23.67 21.32
N ASP A 64 6.63 -24.06 20.07
CA ASP A 64 6.44 -23.10 18.97
C ASP A 64 5.19 -22.23 19.16
N ARG A 65 4.11 -22.81 19.71
CA ARG A 65 2.86 -22.09 20.01
C ARG A 65 3.07 -21.08 21.14
N GLU A 66 3.83 -21.39 22.18
CA GLU A 66 4.19 -20.42 23.22
C GLU A 66 5.04 -19.26 22.68
N VAL A 67 5.98 -19.55 21.77
CA VAL A 67 6.74 -18.49 21.06
C VAL A 67 5.81 -17.62 20.21
N MET A 68 4.82 -18.22 19.55
CA MET A 68 3.82 -17.47 18.76
C MET A 68 2.95 -16.58 19.65
N LYS A 69 2.42 -17.10 20.77
CA LYS A 69 1.64 -16.32 21.75
C LYS A 69 2.42 -15.13 22.27
N LYS A 70 3.68 -15.34 22.69
CA LYS A 70 4.52 -14.26 23.16
C LYS A 70 4.68 -13.17 22.10
N ALA A 71 4.93 -13.56 20.84
CA ALA A 71 5.04 -12.61 19.74
C ALA A 71 3.72 -11.85 19.47
N LEU A 72 2.56 -12.54 19.50
CA LEU A 72 1.25 -11.90 19.35
C LEU A 72 0.98 -10.91 20.48
N HIS A 73 1.30 -11.28 21.72
CA HIS A 73 1.18 -10.41 22.88
C HIS A 73 2.08 -9.17 22.77
N ASP A 74 3.34 -9.36 22.39
CA ASP A 74 4.30 -8.26 22.20
C ASP A 74 3.83 -7.28 21.11
N ILE A 75 3.32 -7.80 19.98
CA ILE A 75 2.75 -6.98 18.89
C ILE A 75 1.52 -6.23 19.40
N ARG A 76 0.62 -6.88 20.14
CA ARG A 76 -0.59 -6.25 20.68
C ARG A 76 -0.26 -5.10 21.62
N GLN A 77 0.64 -5.33 22.59
CA GLN A 77 1.04 -4.33 23.57
C GLN A 77 1.70 -3.11 22.92
N ASN A 78 2.44 -3.33 21.83
CA ASN A 78 3.19 -2.29 21.14
C ASN A 78 2.57 -1.89 19.80
N LEU A 79 1.30 -2.23 19.54
CA LEU A 79 0.70 -2.13 18.20
C LEU A 79 0.79 -0.72 17.63
N ASN A 80 0.41 0.29 18.40
CA ASN A 80 0.46 1.69 17.96
C ASN A 80 1.90 2.14 17.67
N SER A 81 2.86 1.70 18.49
CA SER A 81 4.28 1.99 18.31
C SER A 81 4.86 1.28 17.09
N HIS A 82 4.47 0.03 16.82
CA HIS A 82 4.88 -0.73 15.64
C HIS A 82 4.27 -0.18 14.36
N LEU A 83 2.99 0.16 14.37
CA LEU A 83 2.34 0.86 13.27
C LEU A 83 3.08 2.17 13.00
N ALA A 84 3.26 3.01 14.02
CA ALA A 84 4.02 4.26 13.89
C ALA A 84 5.45 4.01 13.35
N ARG A 85 6.17 3.00 13.86
CA ARG A 85 7.55 2.68 13.46
C ARG A 85 7.66 2.15 12.02
N GLU A 86 6.78 1.26 11.59
CA GLU A 86 6.70 0.79 10.19
C GLU A 86 6.35 1.95 9.24
N PHE A 87 5.57 2.93 9.71
CA PHE A 87 5.34 4.18 8.97
C PHE A 87 6.55 5.14 9.01
N CYS A 88 7.50 4.97 9.93
CA CYS A 88 8.66 5.84 10.16
C CYS A 88 10.00 5.33 9.62
N VAL A 89 10.08 4.19 8.93
CA VAL A 89 11.37 3.67 8.41
C VAL A 89 11.99 4.66 7.42
N TYR A 90 13.03 5.38 7.91
CA TYR A 90 13.89 6.39 7.29
C TYR A 90 13.40 6.92 5.92
N LYS A 91 12.53 7.94 5.96
CA LYS A 91 12.16 8.73 4.78
C LYS A 91 12.71 10.16 4.95
N PRO A 92 13.61 10.63 4.07
CA PRO A 92 14.28 11.93 4.24
C PRO A 92 13.32 13.10 4.46
N GLY A 93 12.20 13.16 3.71
CA GLY A 93 11.20 14.22 3.87
C GLY A 93 10.44 14.15 5.20
N LEU A 94 10.14 12.95 5.71
CA LEU A 94 9.54 12.79 7.04
C LEU A 94 10.51 13.19 8.15
N GLN A 95 11.80 12.88 7.99
CA GLN A 95 12.82 13.30 8.95
C GLN A 95 12.95 14.81 8.99
N GLU A 96 12.95 15.48 7.84
CA GLU A 96 12.95 16.95 7.76
C GLU A 96 11.72 17.56 8.46
N MET A 97 10.52 17.01 8.21
CA MET A 97 9.30 17.46 8.88
C MET A 97 9.34 17.28 10.41
N LEU A 98 10.06 16.27 10.90
CA LEU A 98 10.23 16.00 12.33
C LEU A 98 11.36 16.82 12.97
N THR A 99 12.37 17.25 12.20
CA THR A 99 13.56 17.98 12.69
C THR A 99 13.46 19.50 12.57
N GLN A 100 12.56 20.04 11.74
CA GLN A 100 12.28 21.48 11.66
C GLN A 100 11.76 22.07 12.99
N THR A 101 11.28 21.22 13.91
CA THR A 101 10.86 21.58 15.25
C THR A 101 11.97 21.32 16.28
N THR A 102 12.56 22.40 16.81
CA THR A 102 13.70 22.41 17.75
C THR A 102 13.41 21.90 19.17
N THR A 103 12.21 21.37 19.43
CA THR A 103 11.76 20.89 20.74
C THR A 103 11.18 19.48 20.67
N LYS A 104 11.12 18.78 21.81
CA LYS A 104 10.37 17.52 21.95
C LYS A 104 8.94 17.71 21.41
N LEU A 105 8.63 17.04 20.30
CA LEU A 105 7.31 17.04 19.70
C LEU A 105 6.30 16.34 20.62
N THR A 106 5.09 16.89 20.71
CA THR A 106 3.95 16.21 21.31
C THR A 106 3.50 15.05 20.41
N GLU A 107 2.83 14.04 20.99
CA GLU A 107 2.28 12.92 20.22
C GLU A 107 1.37 13.39 19.06
N ARG A 108 0.53 14.40 19.32
CA ARG A 108 -0.34 14.97 18.30
C ARG A 108 0.46 15.56 17.13
N GLN A 109 1.56 16.28 17.39
CA GLN A 109 2.40 16.84 16.33
C GLN A 109 3.08 15.76 15.49
N VAL A 110 3.58 14.68 16.13
CA VAL A 110 4.15 13.53 15.40
C VAL A 110 3.10 12.89 14.49
N ARG A 111 1.89 12.65 15.01
CA ARG A 111 0.76 12.11 14.25
C ARG A 111 0.37 12.98 13.05
N VAL A 112 0.34 14.30 13.23
CA VAL A 112 0.10 15.26 12.13
C VAL A 112 1.20 15.14 11.07
N CYS A 113 2.48 15.09 11.44
CA CYS A 113 3.58 14.95 10.49
C CYS A 113 3.49 13.64 9.69
N LEU A 114 3.17 12.52 10.36
CA LEU A 114 3.00 11.22 9.71
C LEU A 114 1.80 11.18 8.76
N ALA A 115 0.69 11.79 9.17
CA ALA A 115 -0.51 11.91 8.35
C ALA A 115 -0.22 12.74 7.10
N ARG A 116 0.35 13.93 7.25
CA ARG A 116 0.76 14.80 6.13
C ARG A 116 1.69 14.08 5.16
N TRP A 117 2.73 13.41 5.67
CA TRP A 117 3.65 12.63 4.84
C TRP A 117 2.92 11.52 4.05
N SER A 118 1.99 10.81 4.68
CA SER A 118 1.22 9.75 4.02
C SER A 118 0.33 10.28 2.90
N ILE A 119 -0.28 11.46 3.09
CA ILE A 119 -1.04 12.18 2.05
C ILE A 119 -0.12 12.55 0.88
N LEU A 120 1.00 13.19 1.17
CA LEU A 120 1.99 13.62 0.18
C LEU A 120 2.45 12.45 -0.68
N VAL A 121 2.86 11.35 -0.05
CA VAL A 121 3.34 10.14 -0.74
C VAL A 121 2.23 9.48 -1.56
N GLY A 122 1.00 9.43 -1.03
CA GLY A 122 -0.15 8.86 -1.76
C GLY A 122 -0.43 9.61 -3.06
N ILE A 123 -0.46 10.94 -3.01
CA ILE A 123 -0.73 11.79 -4.18
C ILE A 123 0.46 11.80 -5.14
N ALA A 124 1.67 12.00 -4.62
CA ALA A 124 2.89 12.08 -5.43
C ALA A 124 3.20 10.76 -6.16
N ASN A 125 2.81 9.60 -5.61
CA ASN A 125 2.93 8.32 -6.31
C ASN A 125 1.72 7.98 -7.19
N GLY A 126 0.54 8.55 -6.90
CA GLY A 126 -0.67 8.34 -7.69
C GLY A 126 -0.57 8.97 -9.08
N LEU A 127 -0.08 10.21 -9.16
CA LEU A 127 -0.04 10.97 -10.41
C LEU A 127 0.91 10.38 -11.48
N PRO A 128 2.17 10.00 -11.17
CA PRO A 128 3.04 9.29 -12.11
C PRO A 128 2.45 7.97 -12.61
N GLY A 129 1.80 7.19 -11.74
CA GLY A 129 1.13 5.95 -12.13
C GLY A 129 -0.01 6.18 -13.13
N TYR A 130 -0.80 7.24 -12.92
CA TYR A 130 -1.84 7.66 -13.86
C TYR A 130 -1.26 8.13 -15.21
N LEU A 131 -0.18 8.92 -15.18
CA LEU A 131 0.49 9.39 -16.40
C LEU A 131 1.08 8.23 -17.19
N ALA A 132 1.77 7.29 -16.54
CA ALA A 132 2.31 6.09 -17.18
C ALA A 132 1.22 5.29 -17.93
N MET A 133 0.00 5.23 -17.39
CA MET A 133 -1.13 4.54 -18.02
C MET A 133 -1.79 5.31 -19.17
N THR A 134 -1.79 6.63 -19.11
CA THR A 134 -2.55 7.48 -20.05
C THR A 134 -1.71 8.04 -21.19
N THR A 135 -0.39 8.18 -21.01
CA THR A 135 0.49 8.79 -22.00
C THR A 135 1.44 7.83 -22.71
N LEU A 136 1.50 6.54 -22.32
CA LEU A 136 2.43 5.56 -22.90
C LEU A 136 1.67 4.37 -23.52
N PRO A 137 1.46 4.39 -24.85
CA PRO A 137 0.71 3.35 -25.56
C PRO A 137 1.30 1.95 -25.37
N GLU A 138 2.62 1.83 -25.18
CA GLU A 138 3.31 0.55 -25.04
C GLU A 138 2.95 -0.15 -23.72
N VAL A 139 2.66 0.60 -22.65
CA VAL A 139 2.20 0.05 -21.37
C VAL A 139 0.80 -0.54 -21.52
N GLY A 140 -0.10 0.19 -22.19
CA GLY A 140 -1.43 -0.31 -22.53
C GLY A 140 -1.40 -1.53 -23.46
N CYS A 141 -0.48 -1.54 -24.43
CA CYS A 141 -0.25 -2.69 -25.30
C CYS A 141 0.33 -3.89 -24.54
N ALA A 142 1.31 -3.69 -23.66
CA ALA A 142 1.91 -4.74 -22.86
C ALA A 142 0.88 -5.37 -21.91
N LEU A 143 0.08 -4.56 -21.20
CA LEU A 143 -1.05 -5.03 -20.39
C LEU A 143 -2.06 -5.82 -21.25
N ALA A 144 -2.44 -5.29 -22.41
CA ALA A 144 -3.37 -5.97 -23.30
C ALA A 144 -2.82 -7.26 -23.92
N VAL A 145 -1.50 -7.39 -24.08
CA VAL A 145 -0.82 -8.61 -24.55
C VAL A 145 -0.72 -9.63 -23.41
N MET A 146 -0.31 -9.21 -22.20
CA MET A 146 -0.24 -10.07 -21.01
C MET A 146 -1.62 -10.64 -20.62
N VAL A 147 -2.67 -9.80 -20.72
CA VAL A 147 -4.06 -10.22 -20.49
C VAL A 147 -4.51 -11.22 -21.56
N ARG A 148 -4.21 -10.96 -22.84
CA ARG A 148 -4.62 -11.84 -23.95
C ARG A 148 -3.84 -13.15 -24.02
N SER A 149 -2.62 -13.18 -23.50
CA SER A 149 -1.79 -14.40 -23.47
C SER A 149 -2.18 -15.37 -22.34
N GLN A 150 -3.12 -15.01 -21.46
CA GLN A 150 -3.48 -15.79 -20.25
C GLN A 150 -2.28 -16.10 -19.34
N GLN A 151 -1.20 -15.31 -19.45
CA GLN A 151 0.03 -15.49 -18.67
C GLN A 151 0.01 -14.74 -17.34
N LEU A 152 -1.09 -14.05 -17.02
CA LEU A 152 -1.22 -13.32 -15.77
C LEU A 152 -1.50 -14.28 -14.63
N THR A 153 -0.64 -14.28 -13.63
CA THR A 153 -0.86 -14.96 -12.35
C THR A 153 -1.62 -14.06 -11.38
N SER A 154 -2.11 -14.63 -10.27
CA SER A 154 -2.62 -13.83 -9.15
C SER A 154 -1.55 -12.89 -8.59
N PHE A 155 -0.28 -13.30 -8.61
CA PHE A 155 0.85 -12.46 -8.23
C PHE A 155 1.11 -11.34 -9.25
N ASP A 156 1.02 -11.63 -10.54
CA ASP A 156 1.15 -10.60 -11.58
C ASP A 156 0.01 -9.61 -11.47
N VAL A 157 -1.24 -10.05 -11.30
CA VAL A 157 -2.37 -9.14 -11.14
C VAL A 157 -2.26 -8.30 -9.87
N ASP A 158 -1.77 -8.85 -8.75
CA ASP A 158 -1.49 -8.06 -7.54
C ASP A 158 -0.37 -7.04 -7.77
N ARG A 159 0.74 -7.45 -8.40
CA ARG A 159 1.88 -6.58 -8.75
C ARG A 159 1.47 -5.50 -9.76
N LEU A 160 0.65 -5.87 -10.74
CA LEU A 160 0.08 -4.94 -11.70
C LEU A 160 -0.90 -4.00 -10.98
N SER A 161 -1.79 -4.50 -10.13
CA SER A 161 -2.75 -3.66 -9.39
C SER A 161 -2.02 -2.71 -8.43
N GLU A 162 -0.93 -3.17 -7.82
CA GLU A 162 -0.01 -2.39 -6.99
C GLU A 162 0.59 -1.21 -7.73
N LYS A 163 1.03 -1.44 -8.97
CA LYS A 163 1.79 -0.43 -9.71
C LYS A 163 0.96 0.38 -10.73
N TYR A 164 -0.14 -0.16 -11.23
CA TYR A 164 -0.97 0.45 -12.29
C TYR A 164 -2.27 1.09 -11.80
N THR A 165 -2.66 0.85 -10.55
CA THR A 165 -3.85 1.50 -10.00
C THR A 165 -3.43 2.71 -9.19
N TYR A 166 -3.37 3.89 -9.82
CA TYR A 166 -3.18 5.17 -9.11
C TYR A 166 -4.18 5.31 -7.94
N ARG A 167 -5.39 4.74 -8.09
CA ARG A 167 -6.39 4.66 -7.02
C ARG A 167 -5.92 3.85 -5.82
N ARG A 168 -5.20 2.75 -6.00
CA ARG A 168 -4.62 1.97 -4.89
C ARG A 168 -3.57 2.78 -4.15
N ASN A 169 -2.67 3.47 -4.85
CA ASN A 169 -1.65 4.32 -4.20
C ASN A 169 -2.30 5.44 -3.38
N LEU A 170 -3.32 6.10 -3.94
CA LEU A 170 -4.12 7.09 -3.22
C LEU A 170 -4.85 6.49 -2.02
N GLN A 171 -5.60 5.41 -2.21
CA GLN A 171 -6.37 4.74 -1.16
C GLN A 171 -5.46 4.24 -0.05
N PHE A 172 -4.31 3.67 -0.40
CA PHE A 172 -3.32 3.21 0.57
C PHE A 172 -2.71 4.39 1.33
N GLY A 173 -2.38 5.50 0.64
CA GLY A 173 -1.94 6.74 1.28
C GLY A 173 -2.98 7.30 2.25
N MET A 174 -4.26 7.34 1.85
CA MET A 174 -5.37 7.82 2.69
C MET A 174 -5.62 6.87 3.88
N PHE A 175 -5.59 5.56 3.64
CA PHE A 175 -5.72 4.57 4.69
C PHE A 175 -4.60 4.72 5.73
N LYS A 176 -3.34 4.83 5.27
CA LYS A 176 -2.19 5.11 6.15
C LYS A 176 -2.43 6.39 6.95
N THR A 177 -2.84 7.45 6.28
CA THR A 177 -3.15 8.74 6.90
C THR A 177 -4.17 8.57 8.03
N LEU A 178 -5.28 7.86 7.79
CA LEU A 178 -6.30 7.63 8.81
C LEU A 178 -5.74 6.85 10.01
N THR A 179 -4.86 5.87 9.80
CA THR A 179 -4.29 5.08 10.91
C THR A 179 -3.37 5.86 11.83
N VAL A 180 -2.77 6.94 11.33
CA VAL A 180 -1.80 7.74 12.10
C VAL A 180 -2.32 9.12 12.49
N ALA A 181 -3.42 9.58 11.91
CA ALA A 181 -3.99 10.90 12.18
C ALA A 181 -4.33 11.09 13.67
N PRO A 182 -4.33 12.34 14.16
CA PRO A 182 -4.85 12.66 15.49
C PRO A 182 -6.31 12.21 15.64
N ALA A 183 -6.68 11.77 16.85
CA ALA A 183 -8.03 11.26 17.11
C ALA A 183 -9.13 12.29 16.80
N ASP A 184 -8.87 13.57 17.08
CA ASP A 184 -9.78 14.68 16.78
C ASP A 184 -10.05 14.86 15.28
N VAL A 185 -9.14 14.40 14.43
CA VAL A 185 -9.26 14.46 12.96
C VAL A 185 -9.90 13.18 12.43
N THR A 186 -9.48 12.02 12.94
CA THR A 186 -10.06 10.72 12.57
C THR A 186 -11.56 10.66 12.86
N LEU A 187 -12.01 11.24 13.98
CA LEU A 187 -13.43 11.31 14.35
C LEU A 187 -14.28 12.15 13.39
N GLN A 188 -13.66 13.02 12.59
CA GLN A 188 -14.36 13.83 11.59
C GLN A 188 -14.38 13.17 10.22
N ALA A 189 -13.48 12.20 9.97
CA ALA A 189 -13.37 11.46 8.71
C ALA A 189 -14.37 10.29 8.68
N ASP A 190 -15.65 10.60 8.81
CA ASP A 190 -16.74 9.63 8.92
C ASP A 190 -16.90 8.77 7.64
N MET A 191 -17.26 7.49 7.84
CA MET A 191 -17.71 6.64 6.74
C MET A 191 -19.12 7.04 6.32
N GLN A 192 -19.28 7.52 5.09
CA GLN A 192 -20.60 7.77 4.53
C GLN A 192 -20.97 6.67 3.54
N ARG A 193 -22.25 6.31 3.54
CA ARG A 193 -22.82 5.39 2.57
C ARG A 193 -22.98 6.14 1.24
N SER A 194 -22.32 5.67 0.19
CA SER A 194 -22.51 6.23 -1.15
C SER A 194 -23.89 5.83 -1.71
N ILE A 195 -24.28 6.39 -2.86
CA ILE A 195 -25.55 6.09 -3.57
C ILE A 195 -25.58 4.63 -4.11
N GLY A 196 -24.57 3.81 -3.82
CA GLY A 196 -24.46 2.38 -4.16
C GLY A 196 -24.08 1.50 -2.95
N PRO A 197 -23.59 0.26 -3.19
CA PRO A 197 -23.14 -0.64 -2.11
C PRO A 197 -21.82 -0.20 -1.46
N ASP A 198 -21.17 0.84 -1.99
CA ASP A 198 -19.84 1.27 -1.58
C ASP A 198 -19.89 2.28 -0.43
N PHE A 199 -18.96 2.13 0.50
CA PHE A 199 -18.69 3.12 1.54
C PHE A 199 -17.57 4.05 1.08
N VAL A 200 -17.74 5.34 1.26
CA VAL A 200 -16.73 6.36 0.95
C VAL A 200 -16.45 7.14 2.21
N TRP A 201 -15.18 7.19 2.62
CA TRP A 201 -14.76 7.97 3.77
C TRP A 201 -14.66 9.43 3.36
N ASP A 202 -15.13 10.32 4.21
CA ASP A 202 -14.87 11.74 4.01
C ASP A 202 -13.39 12.04 4.31
N ALA A 203 -12.58 12.14 3.26
CA ALA A 203 -11.16 12.45 3.40
C ALA A 203 -10.90 13.94 3.67
N ALA A 204 -11.87 14.84 3.54
CA ALA A 204 -11.64 16.28 3.66
C ALA A 204 -10.97 16.70 4.98
N PRO A 205 -11.34 16.17 6.17
CA PRO A 205 -10.65 16.47 7.41
C PRO A 205 -9.17 16.05 7.43
N LEU A 206 -8.81 14.99 6.68
CA LEU A 206 -7.42 14.57 6.53
C LEU A 206 -6.65 15.57 5.66
N LEU A 207 -7.26 16.07 4.59
CA LEU A 207 -6.63 17.05 3.70
C LEU A 207 -6.44 18.43 4.38
N ASP A 208 -7.23 18.75 5.41
CA ASP A 208 -7.06 19.96 6.24
C ASP A 208 -5.72 19.97 7.01
N LEU A 209 -5.07 18.81 7.15
CA LEU A 209 -3.75 18.74 7.78
C LEU A 209 -2.63 19.32 6.91
N LEU A 210 -2.87 19.48 5.59
CA LEU A 210 -1.85 19.98 4.67
C LEU A 210 -1.61 21.48 4.87
N ILE A 211 -0.34 21.87 4.79
CA ILE A 211 0.07 23.29 4.83
C ILE A 211 0.47 23.79 3.44
N GLU A 212 0.67 25.10 3.29
CA GLU A 212 1.01 25.69 1.99
C GLU A 212 2.30 25.10 1.38
N ASP A 213 3.28 24.71 2.19
CA ASP A 213 4.50 24.04 1.71
C ASP A 213 4.21 22.64 1.14
N ASP A 214 3.28 21.90 1.75
CA ASP A 214 2.83 20.61 1.20
C ASP A 214 2.15 20.83 -0.16
N LEU A 215 1.34 21.89 -0.27
CA LEU A 215 0.69 22.25 -1.53
C LEU A 215 1.70 22.72 -2.58
N ARG A 216 2.76 23.45 -2.21
CA ARG A 216 3.85 23.80 -3.13
C ARG A 216 4.60 22.55 -3.60
N PHE A 217 4.84 21.60 -2.71
CA PHE A 217 5.46 20.33 -3.07
C PHE A 217 4.61 19.57 -4.10
N LEU A 218 3.29 19.48 -3.89
CA LEU A 218 2.37 18.75 -4.77
C LEU A 218 2.03 19.51 -6.07
N LEU A 219 1.88 20.83 -6.00
CA LEU A 219 1.32 21.64 -7.09
C LEU A 219 2.34 22.52 -7.80
N GLY A 220 3.54 22.70 -7.24
CA GLY A 220 4.53 23.69 -7.68
C GLY A 220 4.11 25.11 -7.30
N ASP A 221 3.04 25.61 -7.91
CA ASP A 221 2.44 26.92 -7.60
C ASP A 221 0.93 26.77 -7.28
N PRO A 222 0.56 26.70 -5.98
CA PRO A 222 -0.84 26.64 -5.57
C PRO A 222 -1.68 27.84 -6.05
N ASN A 223 -1.09 29.02 -6.22
CA ASN A 223 -1.81 30.21 -6.67
C ASN A 223 -2.15 30.14 -8.16
N ALA A 224 -1.23 29.62 -8.99
CA ALA A 224 -1.50 29.36 -10.40
C ALA A 224 -2.66 28.36 -10.57
N VAL A 225 -2.69 27.30 -9.76
CA VAL A 225 -3.80 26.32 -9.77
C VAL A 225 -5.11 26.97 -9.32
N ARG A 226 -5.10 27.77 -8.25
CA ARG A 226 -6.28 28.55 -7.80
C ARG A 226 -6.79 29.49 -8.90
N ALA A 227 -5.89 30.16 -9.62
CA ALA A 227 -6.25 31.03 -10.73
C ALA A 227 -6.84 30.25 -11.91
N TRP A 228 -6.28 29.07 -12.21
CA TRP A 228 -6.83 28.17 -13.22
C TRP A 228 -8.25 27.72 -12.87
N LEU A 229 -8.50 27.31 -11.61
CA LEU A 229 -9.85 26.95 -11.16
C LEU A 229 -10.87 28.09 -11.35
N ARG A 230 -10.49 29.33 -11.00
CA ARG A 230 -11.36 30.50 -11.23
C ARG A 230 -11.70 30.68 -12.71
N ARG A 231 -10.73 30.47 -13.61
CA ARG A 231 -10.97 30.50 -15.06
C ARG A 231 -11.91 29.38 -15.51
N GLN A 232 -11.75 28.16 -14.98
CA GLN A 232 -12.65 27.05 -15.31
C GLN A 232 -14.09 27.31 -14.85
N HIS A 233 -14.30 27.95 -13.70
CA HIS A 233 -15.63 28.33 -13.23
C HIS A 233 -16.31 29.40 -14.11
N GLN A 234 -15.54 30.18 -14.87
CA GLN A 234 -16.07 31.16 -15.83
C GLN A 234 -16.54 30.52 -17.14
N LEU A 235 -16.17 29.27 -17.41
CA LEU A 235 -16.62 28.55 -18.61
C LEU A 235 -18.11 28.16 -18.50
N PRO A 236 -18.80 27.98 -19.64
CA PRO A 236 -20.13 27.36 -19.66
C PRO A 236 -20.11 25.99 -19.00
N GLU A 237 -21.21 25.60 -18.34
CA GLU A 237 -21.29 24.35 -17.56
C GLU A 237 -20.93 23.11 -18.39
N THR A 238 -21.27 23.09 -19.69
CA THR A 238 -20.94 22.02 -20.64
C THR A 238 -19.45 21.88 -20.95
N GLU A 239 -18.66 22.92 -20.70
CA GLU A 239 -17.20 22.94 -20.94
C GLU A 239 -16.39 22.77 -19.65
N ARG A 240 -17.05 22.80 -18.48
CA ARG A 240 -16.38 22.66 -17.19
C ARG A 240 -15.89 21.23 -16.97
N PRO A 241 -14.66 21.05 -16.46
CA PRO A 241 -14.21 19.75 -16.01
C PRO A 241 -15.16 19.17 -14.94
N ALA A 242 -15.49 17.88 -15.03
CA ALA A 242 -16.29 17.21 -14.01
C ALA A 242 -15.55 17.18 -12.66
N GLY A 243 -16.27 17.41 -11.57
CA GLY A 243 -15.71 17.40 -10.21
C GLY A 243 -14.82 18.60 -9.87
N LEU A 244 -15.00 19.73 -10.56
CA LEU A 244 -14.23 20.96 -10.31
C LEU A 244 -14.49 21.49 -8.89
N PRO A 245 -13.46 21.66 -8.05
CA PRO A 245 -13.63 22.19 -6.69
C PRO A 245 -14.04 23.66 -6.71
N ALA A 246 -14.85 24.07 -5.72
CA ALA A 246 -15.25 25.47 -5.56
C ALA A 246 -14.06 26.37 -5.12
N ASP A 247 -13.31 25.95 -4.10
CA ASP A 247 -12.14 26.69 -3.58
C ASP A 247 -11.13 25.73 -2.92
N LEU A 248 -9.85 25.83 -3.30
CA LEU A 248 -8.74 25.07 -2.70
C LEU A 248 -8.33 25.53 -1.31
N ARG A 249 -8.90 26.63 -0.81
CA ARG A 249 -8.75 27.00 0.60
C ARG A 249 -9.64 26.17 1.51
N SER A 250 -10.64 25.48 0.96
CA SER A 250 -11.49 24.58 1.71
C SER A 250 -10.91 23.15 1.71
N PRO A 251 -11.01 22.41 2.84
CA PRO A 251 -10.56 21.02 2.89
C PRO A 251 -11.28 20.12 1.87
N ARG A 252 -12.56 20.41 1.63
CA ARG A 252 -13.35 19.74 0.57
C ARG A 252 -12.76 19.99 -0.80
N GLY A 253 -12.44 21.24 -1.15
CA GLY A 253 -11.86 21.56 -2.45
C GLY A 253 -10.47 20.96 -2.64
N LEU A 254 -9.67 20.85 -1.58
CA LEU A 254 -8.41 20.10 -1.60
C LEU A 254 -8.66 18.61 -1.90
N CYS A 255 -9.62 17.99 -1.20
CA CYS A 255 -10.02 16.60 -1.42
C CYS A 255 -10.47 16.36 -2.86
N ASP A 256 -11.38 17.19 -3.37
CA ASP A 256 -11.97 17.07 -4.70
C ASP A 256 -10.93 17.21 -5.82
N LEU A 257 -9.88 18.03 -5.63
CA LEU A 257 -8.78 18.14 -6.57
C LEU A 257 -7.75 17.03 -6.40
N LEU A 258 -7.17 16.89 -5.21
CA LEU A 258 -5.97 16.07 -4.97
C LEU A 258 -6.24 14.57 -5.08
N LEU A 259 -7.46 14.12 -4.78
CA LEU A 259 -7.85 12.72 -4.93
C LEU A 259 -8.41 12.41 -6.32
N ASN A 260 -8.69 13.44 -7.13
CA ASN A 260 -9.11 13.30 -8.53
C ASN A 260 -7.89 13.45 -9.45
N ILE A 261 -7.05 12.41 -9.53
CA ILE A 261 -5.79 12.42 -10.31
C ILE A 261 -5.96 12.89 -11.76
N PRO A 262 -7.01 12.49 -12.51
CA PRO A 262 -7.25 13.04 -13.85
C PRO A 262 -7.40 14.57 -13.86
N LEU A 263 -8.20 15.12 -12.93
CA LEU A 263 -8.41 16.56 -12.80
C LEU A 263 -7.14 17.27 -12.33
N LEU A 264 -6.42 16.70 -11.35
CA LEU A 264 -5.13 17.19 -10.87
C LEU A 264 -4.10 17.26 -12.02
N SER A 265 -3.98 16.19 -12.80
CA SER A 265 -3.09 16.14 -13.97
C SER A 265 -3.40 17.25 -14.97
N ARG A 266 -4.69 17.45 -15.27
CA ARG A 266 -5.14 18.53 -16.16
C ARG A 266 -4.82 19.91 -15.59
N ALA A 267 -5.12 20.14 -14.32
CA ALA A 267 -4.85 21.40 -13.63
C ALA A 267 -3.36 21.74 -13.70
N LEU A 268 -2.48 20.79 -13.37
CA LEU A 268 -1.03 20.99 -13.43
C LEU A 268 -0.55 21.25 -14.87
N ARG A 269 -1.00 20.46 -15.85
CA ARG A 269 -0.61 20.63 -17.26
C ARG A 269 -0.95 22.03 -17.80
N GLU A 270 -2.09 22.58 -17.39
CA GLU A 270 -2.60 23.86 -17.89
C GLU A 270 -2.19 25.08 -17.05
N SER A 271 -1.73 24.88 -15.81
CA SER A 271 -1.44 26.00 -14.89
C SER A 271 -0.01 26.02 -14.36
N VAL A 272 0.64 24.87 -14.21
CA VAL A 272 2.02 24.73 -13.73
C VAL A 272 2.75 23.67 -14.57
N PRO A 273 3.04 23.93 -15.86
CA PRO A 273 3.56 22.93 -16.79
C PRO A 273 4.87 22.30 -16.30
N ASP A 274 5.76 23.08 -15.68
CA ASP A 274 7.04 22.57 -15.16
C ASP A 274 6.84 21.47 -14.12
N LYS A 275 5.89 21.66 -13.19
CA LYS A 275 5.55 20.65 -12.19
C LYS A 275 4.90 19.42 -12.83
N TRP A 276 4.05 19.63 -13.84
CA TRP A 276 3.49 18.51 -14.59
C TRP A 276 4.58 17.71 -15.34
N HIS A 277 5.58 18.39 -15.90
CA HIS A 277 6.72 17.77 -16.56
C HIS A 277 7.61 16.98 -15.59
N GLU A 278 7.82 17.47 -14.37
CA GLU A 278 8.49 16.74 -13.28
C GLU A 278 7.79 15.40 -13.01
N TYR A 279 6.47 15.42 -12.76
CA TYR A 279 5.70 14.19 -12.55
C TYR A 279 5.68 13.26 -13.76
N ARG A 280 5.76 13.83 -14.97
CA ARG A 280 5.89 13.03 -16.20
C ARG A 280 7.25 12.33 -16.28
N GLN A 281 8.34 12.99 -15.92
CA GLN A 281 9.66 12.34 -15.86
C GLN A 281 9.69 11.21 -14.82
N ASP A 282 9.04 11.41 -13.67
CA ASP A 282 8.88 10.35 -12.68
C ASP A 282 8.07 9.17 -13.23
N SER A 283 7.05 9.44 -14.06
CA SER A 283 6.27 8.40 -14.74
C SER A 283 7.08 7.58 -15.74
N GLU A 284 8.07 8.20 -16.41
CA GLU A 284 8.97 7.51 -17.32
C GLU A 284 9.92 6.57 -16.56
N SER A 285 10.36 6.96 -15.36
CA SER A 285 11.13 6.09 -14.46
C SER A 285 10.30 4.90 -13.98
N ALA A 286 9.05 5.12 -13.58
CA ALA A 286 8.11 4.04 -13.28
C ALA A 286 7.91 3.11 -14.50
N THR A 287 7.86 3.69 -15.71
CA THR A 287 7.72 2.94 -16.96
C THR A 287 8.95 2.16 -17.38
N ARG A 288 10.14 2.62 -17.04
CA ARG A 288 11.37 1.87 -17.24
C ARG A 288 11.37 0.60 -16.39
N THR A 289 11.01 0.71 -15.11
CA THR A 289 10.78 -0.46 -14.25
C THR A 289 9.75 -1.41 -14.86
N PHE A 290 8.69 -0.92 -15.51
CA PHE A 290 7.71 -1.76 -16.21
C PHE A 290 8.23 -2.45 -17.47
N ARG A 291 9.10 -1.80 -18.25
CA ARG A 291 9.70 -2.38 -19.47
C ARG A 291 10.77 -3.42 -19.13
N GLU A 292 11.50 -3.21 -18.04
CA GLU A 292 12.58 -4.07 -17.58
C GLU A 292 12.06 -5.28 -16.78
N GLU A 293 10.96 -5.13 -16.04
CA GLU A 293 10.30 -6.23 -15.35
C GLU A 293 9.44 -7.06 -16.32
N ARG A 294 10.09 -7.89 -17.13
CA ARG A 294 9.43 -9.09 -17.68
C ARG A 294 8.80 -9.88 -16.53
N VAL A 295 7.73 -10.62 -16.81
CA VAL A 295 7.34 -11.75 -15.96
C VAL A 295 8.55 -12.66 -15.92
N GLU A 296 9.32 -12.58 -14.83
CA GLU A 296 10.60 -13.25 -14.73
C GLU A 296 10.36 -14.75 -14.90
N GLU A 297 11.11 -15.37 -15.82
CA GLU A 297 11.13 -16.82 -15.90
C GLU A 297 11.56 -17.37 -14.54
N CYS A 298 11.09 -18.56 -14.16
CA CYS A 298 11.40 -19.16 -12.87
C CYS A 298 12.91 -19.14 -12.57
N GLU A 299 13.74 -19.33 -13.61
CA GLU A 299 15.20 -19.27 -13.53
C GLU A 299 15.73 -17.89 -13.10
N VAL A 300 15.17 -16.79 -13.62
CA VAL A 300 15.58 -15.42 -13.27
C VAL A 300 15.16 -15.08 -11.84
N TYR A 301 13.93 -15.44 -11.46
CA TYR A 301 13.45 -15.25 -10.09
C TYR A 301 14.29 -16.05 -9.08
N MET A 302 14.59 -17.32 -9.40
CA MET A 302 15.42 -18.18 -8.57
C MET A 302 16.85 -17.64 -8.47
N LYS A 303 17.41 -17.13 -9.57
CA LYS A 303 18.72 -16.46 -9.56
C LYS A 303 18.71 -15.24 -8.63
N ASN A 304 17.73 -14.35 -8.75
CA ASN A 304 17.61 -13.18 -7.88
C ASN A 304 17.45 -13.57 -6.41
N ALA A 305 16.66 -14.60 -6.11
CA ALA A 305 16.51 -15.13 -4.75
C ALA A 305 17.83 -15.73 -4.20
N LEU A 306 18.63 -16.38 -5.05
CA LEU A 306 19.94 -16.93 -4.70
C LEU A 306 21.00 -15.83 -4.53
N ASP A 307 20.95 -14.78 -5.33
CA ASP A 307 21.81 -13.60 -5.19
C ASP A 307 21.50 -12.91 -3.85
N TYR A 308 20.21 -12.74 -3.53
CA TYR A 308 19.77 -12.19 -2.24
C TYR A 308 20.13 -13.10 -1.05
N ALA A 309 20.04 -14.43 -1.20
CA ALA A 309 20.49 -15.40 -0.21
C ALA A 309 22.00 -15.32 0.07
N SER A 310 22.77 -14.83 -0.91
CA SER A 310 24.23 -14.68 -0.82
C SER A 310 24.63 -13.36 -0.14
N MET A 311 23.71 -12.40 0.00
CA MET A 311 23.89 -11.14 0.73
C MET A 311 23.60 -11.29 2.24
N TYR A 312 24.07 -12.37 2.86
CA TYR A 312 23.76 -12.69 4.25
C TYR A 312 24.31 -11.66 5.25
N GLU A 313 25.36 -10.92 4.90
CA GLU A 313 25.91 -9.85 5.73
C GLU A 313 25.00 -8.64 5.79
N ASP A 314 24.43 -8.23 4.65
CA ASP A 314 23.45 -7.14 4.57
C ASP A 314 22.15 -7.54 5.27
N LEU A 315 21.71 -8.78 5.08
CA LEU A 315 20.55 -9.32 5.77
C LEU A 315 20.75 -9.40 7.29
N ALA A 316 21.97 -9.76 7.74
CA ALA A 316 22.34 -9.76 9.14
C ALA A 316 22.39 -8.33 9.73
N PHE A 317 22.87 -7.37 8.95
CA PHE A 317 22.81 -5.96 9.33
C PHE A 317 21.36 -5.51 9.52
N ASP A 318 20.47 -5.82 8.57
CA ASP A 318 19.04 -5.52 8.69
C ASP A 318 18.38 -6.23 9.88
N PHE A 319 18.70 -7.50 10.15
CA PHE A 319 18.19 -8.20 11.33
C PHE A 319 18.71 -7.59 12.64
N HIS A 320 19.94 -7.11 12.67
CA HIS A 320 20.49 -6.43 13.84
C HIS A 320 19.81 -5.08 14.08
N ILE A 321 19.73 -4.24 13.05
CA ILE A 321 19.25 -2.87 13.16
C ILE A 321 17.72 -2.80 13.21
N ARG A 322 17.03 -3.55 12.36
CA ARG A 322 15.56 -3.47 12.24
C ARG A 322 14.87 -4.38 13.25
N LEU A 323 15.34 -5.61 13.41
CA LEU A 323 14.73 -6.60 14.31
C LEU A 323 15.33 -6.59 15.72
N GLY A 324 16.35 -5.75 15.98
CA GLY A 324 16.97 -5.62 17.30
C GLY A 324 17.68 -6.89 17.77
N MET A 325 17.99 -7.82 16.87
CA MET A 325 18.70 -9.05 17.20
C MET A 325 20.13 -8.71 17.63
N ASP A 326 20.71 -9.47 18.56
CA ASP A 326 22.14 -9.36 18.80
C ASP A 326 22.90 -9.69 17.51
N ARG A 327 24.05 -9.03 17.28
CA ARG A 327 24.81 -9.14 16.03
C ARG A 327 25.15 -10.59 15.67
N ARG A 328 25.37 -11.45 16.66
CA ARG A 328 25.73 -12.86 16.46
C ARG A 328 24.50 -13.70 16.12
N ALA A 329 23.34 -13.45 16.73
CA ALA A 329 22.08 -14.07 16.34
C ALA A 329 21.58 -13.59 14.98
N ALA A 330 21.72 -12.30 14.67
CA ALA A 330 21.37 -11.74 13.37
C ALA A 330 22.15 -12.45 12.24
N LEU A 331 23.47 -12.60 12.40
CA LEU A 331 24.32 -13.30 11.44
C LEU A 331 23.91 -14.78 11.27
N ARG A 332 23.70 -15.51 12.38
CA ARG A 332 23.26 -16.91 12.32
C ARG A 332 21.90 -17.06 11.63
N THR A 333 20.97 -16.17 11.92
CA THR A 333 19.62 -16.19 11.33
C THR A 333 19.67 -15.86 9.84
N ALA A 334 20.50 -14.89 9.42
CA ALA A 334 20.70 -14.56 8.02
C ALA A 334 21.34 -15.72 7.24
N CYS A 335 22.39 -16.35 7.77
CA CYS A 335 23.00 -17.53 7.16
C CYS A 335 21.98 -18.68 7.03
N ARG A 336 21.19 -18.94 8.08
CA ARG A 336 20.17 -19.99 8.05
C ARG A 336 19.07 -19.69 7.03
N TYR A 337 18.64 -18.44 6.94
CA TYR A 337 17.69 -17.98 5.92
C TYR A 337 18.24 -18.22 4.50
N GLY A 338 19.50 -17.83 4.24
CA GLY A 338 20.14 -18.05 2.94
C GLY A 338 20.23 -19.54 2.57
N VAL A 339 20.54 -20.42 3.54
CA VAL A 339 20.58 -21.87 3.32
C VAL A 339 19.20 -22.44 2.98
N GLU A 340 18.16 -22.08 3.73
CA GLU A 340 16.81 -22.59 3.46
C GLU A 340 16.22 -22.02 2.17
N LEU A 341 16.52 -20.75 1.84
CA LEU A 341 16.11 -20.15 0.57
C LEU A 341 16.78 -20.86 -0.61
N ARG A 342 18.08 -21.18 -0.50
CA ARG A 342 18.80 -21.95 -1.51
C ARG A 342 18.21 -23.36 -1.68
N ARG A 343 17.94 -24.07 -0.59
CA ARG A 343 17.26 -25.38 -0.64
C ARG A 343 15.90 -25.32 -1.32
N LEU A 344 15.13 -24.26 -1.06
CA LEU A 344 13.83 -24.05 -1.70
C LEU A 344 13.98 -23.80 -3.21
N CYS A 345 14.97 -23.01 -3.62
CA CYS A 345 15.25 -22.73 -5.03
C CYS A 345 15.79 -23.96 -5.78
N ASP A 346 16.57 -24.81 -5.11
CA ASP A 346 17.12 -26.04 -5.69
C ASP A 346 16.09 -27.20 -5.75
N ASP A 347 14.94 -27.08 -5.07
CA ASP A 347 13.89 -28.10 -5.06
C ASP A 347 13.08 -28.10 -6.38
N PRO A 348 13.10 -29.20 -7.16
CA PRO A 348 12.33 -29.33 -8.39
C PRO A 348 10.81 -29.19 -8.19
N GLU A 349 10.28 -29.51 -7.00
CA GLU A 349 8.86 -29.29 -6.68
C GLU A 349 8.52 -27.80 -6.56
N THR A 350 9.45 -26.96 -6.09
CA THR A 350 9.25 -25.50 -6.07
C THR A 350 9.09 -24.96 -7.48
N VAL A 351 9.93 -25.40 -8.42
CA VAL A 351 9.83 -25.01 -9.85
C VAL A 351 8.48 -25.47 -10.42
N ARG A 352 8.11 -26.74 -10.19
CA ARG A 352 6.85 -27.30 -10.68
C ARG A 352 5.63 -26.57 -10.13
N GLU A 353 5.62 -26.26 -8.83
CA GLU A 353 4.54 -25.55 -8.16
C GLU A 353 4.46 -24.09 -8.59
N PHE A 354 5.61 -23.42 -8.75
CA PHE A 354 5.69 -22.07 -9.31
C PHE A 354 5.07 -22.02 -10.71
N GLU A 355 5.47 -22.93 -11.61
CA GLU A 355 4.93 -23.03 -12.97
C GLU A 355 3.43 -23.37 -12.98
N ARG A 356 2.98 -24.27 -12.11
CA ARG A 356 1.57 -24.64 -11.98
C ARG A 356 0.71 -23.45 -11.55
N ARG A 357 1.18 -22.69 -10.55
CA ARG A 357 0.53 -21.44 -10.11
C ARG A 357 0.63 -20.36 -11.17
N ARG A 358 1.73 -20.34 -11.94
CA ARG A 358 1.94 -19.41 -13.03
C ARG A 358 0.89 -19.55 -14.14
N ARG A 359 0.45 -20.78 -14.39
CA ARG A 359 -0.49 -21.10 -15.47
C ARG A 359 -1.96 -21.11 -15.03
N ARG A 360 -2.25 -20.95 -13.74
CA ARG A 360 -3.61 -20.95 -13.21
C ARG A 360 -4.04 -19.55 -12.82
N PHE A 361 -4.72 -18.88 -13.74
CA PHE A 361 -5.59 -17.75 -13.41
C PHE A 361 -7.04 -18.21 -13.46
N PRO A 362 -7.68 -18.51 -12.32
CA PRO A 362 -9.12 -18.54 -12.31
C PRO A 362 -9.57 -17.07 -12.31
N ASP A 363 -10.36 -16.65 -13.31
CA ASP A 363 -11.16 -15.39 -13.27
C ASP A 363 -12.64 -15.65 -12.88
N PRO A 364 -12.97 -16.43 -11.83
CA PRO A 364 -14.35 -16.61 -11.39
C PRO A 364 -14.88 -15.36 -10.67
N TRP A 365 -14.01 -14.40 -10.35
CA TRP A 365 -14.34 -13.15 -9.66
C TRP A 365 -14.62 -11.98 -10.61
N GLY A 366 -14.41 -12.16 -11.93
CA GLY A 366 -14.68 -11.13 -12.93
C GLY A 366 -13.90 -9.83 -12.72
N VAL A 367 -12.66 -9.92 -12.24
CA VAL A 367 -11.84 -8.74 -11.87
C VAL A 367 -11.17 -8.12 -13.09
N LEU A 368 -10.91 -8.93 -14.12
CA LEU A 368 -10.34 -8.50 -15.39
C LEU A 368 -11.09 -7.30 -16.01
N PRO A 369 -12.43 -7.31 -16.15
CA PRO A 369 -13.21 -6.15 -16.58
C PRO A 369 -13.00 -4.86 -15.79
N PHE A 370 -12.74 -4.92 -14.48
CA PHE A 370 -12.56 -3.73 -13.64
C PHE A 370 -11.17 -3.10 -13.80
N LEU A 371 -10.14 -3.93 -13.97
CA LEU A 371 -8.78 -3.47 -14.31
C LEU A 371 -8.70 -2.92 -15.75
N LEU A 372 -9.58 -3.41 -16.63
CA LEU A 372 -9.60 -3.07 -18.07
C LEU A 372 -10.57 -1.94 -18.43
N ARG A 373 -11.48 -1.52 -17.53
CA ARG A 373 -12.33 -0.35 -17.78
C ARG A 373 -11.47 0.89 -17.81
N ARG A 374 -11.23 1.41 -19.02
CA ARG A 374 -10.69 2.76 -19.23
C ARG A 374 -11.48 3.75 -18.37
N PRO A 375 -10.83 4.75 -17.75
CA PRO A 375 -11.56 5.96 -17.42
C PRO A 375 -12.08 6.53 -18.74
N LEU A 376 -13.40 6.70 -18.84
CA LEU A 376 -14.02 7.53 -19.88
C LEU A 376 -13.54 8.97 -19.73
#